data_AF-A0A4Y5LSJ0-F1
#
_entry.id   AF-A0A4Y5LSJ0-F1
#
_cell.length_a   1.000
_cell.length_b   1.000
_cell.length_c   1.000
_cell.angle_alpha   90.00
_cell.angle_beta   90.00
_cell.angle_gamma   90.00
#
_symmetry.space_group_name_H-M   'P 1'
#
loop_
_entity.id
_entity.type
_entity.pdbx_description
1 polymer ?
#
loop_
_entity_poly.entity_id
_entity_poly.type
_entity_poly.pdbx_seq_one_letter_code
_entity_poly.pdbx_strand_id
1 'polypeptide(L)'
;IMFRVPWMDDAGRINVNRGFRIQYNSALGPYKGGLRFHPSVNLSILKFLGFEQILKNSLTTLPMGGGKGGSDFDPKGKSDNEVMRFCQSFMTELQRHVGADTDVPAGDIGVGGREIGYLFGQYKRL
;
A
#
# COMPACT_ATOMS: atom_id res chain seq x y z
N ILE A 1 -8.54 6.91 2.26
CA ILE A 1 -7.71 7.20 3.45
C ILE A 1 -6.39 7.80 2.98
N MET A 2 -5.95 8.89 3.62
CA MET A 2 -4.65 9.54 3.39
C MET A 2 -3.98 9.75 4.75
N PHE A 3 -2.69 9.44 4.87
CA PHE A 3 -1.97 9.50 6.15
C PHE A 3 -0.50 9.88 5.94
N ARG A 4 0.16 10.33 7.00
CA ARG A 4 1.59 10.63 7.00
C ARG A 4 2.39 9.39 7.37
N VAL A 5 3.57 9.23 6.79
CA VAL A 5 4.47 8.10 7.01
C VAL A 5 5.84 8.63 7.39
N PRO A 6 6.09 8.88 8.70
CA PRO A 6 7.40 9.30 9.17
C PRO A 6 8.35 8.10 9.30
N TRP A 7 9.59 8.22 8.84
CA TRP A 7 10.59 7.16 8.95
C TRP A 7 12.00 7.75 9.03
N MET A 8 12.96 6.98 9.52
CA MET A 8 14.35 7.40 9.69
C MET A 8 15.24 6.74 8.63
N ASP A 9 16.07 7.53 7.95
CA ASP A 9 17.06 7.03 6.99
C ASP A 9 18.30 6.46 7.69
N ASP A 10 19.22 5.85 6.93
CA ASP A 10 20.43 5.25 7.53
C ASP A 10 21.39 6.29 8.13
N ALA A 11 21.26 7.57 7.75
CA ALA A 11 22.02 8.68 8.33
C ALA A 11 21.34 9.28 9.58
N GLY A 12 20.25 8.68 10.06
CA GLY A 12 19.51 9.16 11.24
C GLY A 12 18.60 10.36 10.96
N ARG A 13 18.39 10.74 9.69
CA ARG A 13 17.50 11.86 9.33
C ARG A 13 16.06 11.37 9.25
N ILE A 14 15.15 12.18 9.79
CA ILE A 14 13.71 11.91 9.71
C ILE A 14 13.17 12.40 8.37
N ASN A 15 12.51 11.50 7.66
CA ASN A 15 11.82 11.74 6.40
C ASN A 15 10.31 11.55 6.60
N VAL A 16 9.50 12.25 5.80
CA VAL A 16 8.04 12.13 5.86
C VAL A 16 7.48 11.99 4.45
N ASN A 17 6.76 10.90 4.22
CA ASN A 17 6.04 10.64 2.98
C ASN A 17 4.53 10.62 3.21
N ARG A 18 3.75 10.63 2.12
CA ARG A 18 2.30 10.46 2.19
C ARG A 18 1.92 9.04 1.82
N GLY A 19 1.10 8.42 2.65
CA GLY A 19 0.48 7.12 2.42
C GLY A 19 -0.97 7.27 1.98
N PHE A 20 -1.40 6.37 1.11
CA PHE A 20 -2.74 6.35 0.55
C PHE A 20 -3.31 4.92 0.56
N ARG A 21 -4.60 4.81 0.91
CA ARG A 21 -5.42 3.63 0.61
C ARG A 21 -6.79 4.07 0.12
N ILE A 22 -7.10 3.72 -1.11
CA ILE A 22 -8.35 3.98 -1.81
C ILE A 22 -9.14 2.67 -1.86
N GLN A 23 -10.12 2.58 -0.98
CA GLN A 23 -11.10 1.50 -0.92
C GLN A 23 -12.26 1.91 -1.82
N TYR A 24 -12.24 1.47 -3.08
CA TYR A 24 -13.03 2.09 -4.15
C TYR A 24 -14.44 1.50 -4.23
N ASN A 25 -14.57 0.17 -4.20
CA ASN A 25 -15.86 -0.52 -4.21
C ASN A 25 -15.74 -1.91 -3.57
N SER A 26 -16.67 -2.29 -2.69
CA SER A 26 -16.71 -3.60 -2.02
C SER A 26 -17.99 -4.40 -2.33
N ALA A 27 -18.70 -4.09 -3.41
CA ALA A 27 -19.99 -4.71 -3.71
C ALA A 27 -19.91 -6.21 -3.99
N LEU A 28 -18.77 -6.70 -4.52
CA LEU A 28 -18.56 -8.11 -4.83
C LEU A 28 -17.69 -8.86 -3.79
N GLY A 29 -17.20 -8.17 -2.76
CA GLY A 29 -16.32 -8.75 -1.74
C GLY A 29 -15.32 -7.74 -1.17
N PRO A 30 -14.35 -8.21 -0.36
CA PRO A 30 -13.32 -7.37 0.25
C PRO A 30 -12.55 -6.55 -0.79
N TYR A 31 -12.11 -5.35 -0.43
CA TYR A 31 -11.30 -4.52 -1.33
C TYR A 31 -10.03 -5.28 -1.72
N LYS A 32 -9.74 -5.34 -3.02
CA LYS A 32 -8.51 -5.97 -3.52
C LYS A 32 -7.76 -5.04 -4.45
N GLY A 33 -6.47 -4.86 -4.19
CA GLY A 33 -5.56 -4.20 -5.12
C GLY A 33 -4.23 -3.75 -4.53
N GLY A 34 -3.25 -3.60 -5.42
CA GLY A 34 -1.85 -3.42 -5.07
C GLY A 34 -1.49 -2.11 -4.36
N LEU A 35 -0.31 -2.09 -3.77
CA LEU A 35 0.37 -0.93 -3.21
C LEU A 35 1.51 -0.51 -4.15
N ARG A 36 1.59 0.79 -4.51
CA ARG A 36 2.64 1.33 -5.37
C ARG A 36 3.53 2.30 -4.60
N PHE A 37 4.84 2.09 -4.62
CA PHE A 37 5.84 3.03 -4.09
C PHE A 37 6.60 3.66 -5.26
N HIS A 38 6.28 4.91 -5.54
CA HIS A 38 6.92 5.65 -6.64
C HIS A 38 6.76 7.16 -6.41
N PRO A 39 7.78 8.00 -6.69
CA PRO A 39 7.74 9.44 -6.40
C PRO A 39 6.62 10.20 -7.14
N SER A 40 6.10 9.67 -8.24
CA SER A 40 4.96 10.28 -8.95
C SER A 40 3.60 9.99 -8.32
N VAL A 41 3.50 9.08 -7.34
CA VAL A 41 2.23 8.68 -6.73
C VAL A 41 1.50 9.89 -6.14
N ASN A 42 0.24 10.03 -6.51
CA ASN A 42 -0.68 10.99 -5.93
C ASN A 42 -2.10 10.42 -5.92
N LEU A 43 -3.04 11.14 -5.31
CA LEU A 43 -4.43 10.71 -5.17
C LEU A 43 -5.10 10.44 -6.52
N SER A 44 -4.84 11.26 -7.55
CA SER A 44 -5.44 11.11 -8.88
C SER A 44 -5.03 9.78 -9.53
N ILE A 45 -3.74 9.48 -9.54
CA ILE A 45 -3.19 8.23 -10.09
C ILE A 45 -3.77 7.02 -9.36
N LEU A 46 -3.82 7.05 -8.03
CA LEU A 46 -4.36 5.92 -7.27
C LEU A 46 -5.87 5.76 -7.44
N LYS A 47 -6.60 6.85 -7.64
CA LYS A 47 -8.02 6.76 -7.97
C LYS A 47 -8.24 6.13 -9.35
N PHE A 48 -7.49 6.57 -10.35
CA PHE A 48 -7.55 5.98 -11.70
C PHE A 48 -7.29 4.46 -11.66
N LEU A 49 -6.19 4.05 -11.03
CA LEU A 49 -5.85 2.62 -10.91
C LEU A 49 -6.86 1.83 -10.06
N GLY A 50 -7.37 2.43 -8.98
CA GLY A 50 -8.38 1.79 -8.14
C GLY A 50 -9.71 1.60 -8.86
N PHE A 51 -10.09 2.54 -9.73
CA PHE A 51 -11.28 2.43 -10.58
C PHE A 51 -11.16 1.27 -11.57
N GLU A 52 -10.05 1.18 -12.31
CA GLU A 52 -9.81 0.06 -13.24
C GLU A 52 -9.77 -1.30 -12.51
N GLN A 53 -9.24 -1.32 -11.27
CA GLN A 53 -9.17 -2.53 -10.46
C GLN A 53 -10.55 -3.11 -10.14
N ILE A 54 -11.60 -2.29 -10.02
CA ILE A 54 -12.99 -2.77 -9.83
C ILE A 54 -13.41 -3.62 -11.02
N LEU A 55 -13.26 -3.07 -12.23
CA LEU A 55 -13.68 -3.74 -13.46
C LEU A 55 -12.87 -5.02 -13.69
N LYS A 56 -11.55 -4.93 -13.50
CA LYS A 56 -10.66 -6.09 -13.62
C LYS A 56 -11.06 -7.22 -12.66
N ASN A 57 -11.32 -6.90 -11.39
CA ASN A 57 -11.67 -7.91 -10.39
C ASN A 57 -13.06 -8.50 -10.65
N SER A 58 -14.03 -7.69 -11.08
CA SER A 58 -15.38 -8.16 -11.45
C SER A 58 -15.35 -9.22 -12.56
N LEU A 59 -14.38 -9.16 -13.47
CA LEU A 59 -14.25 -10.12 -14.56
C LEU A 59 -13.61 -11.46 -14.14
N THR A 60 -13.07 -11.56 -12.92
CA THR A 60 -12.42 -12.80 -12.44
C THR A 60 -13.39 -13.86 -11.95
N THR A 61 -14.68 -13.52 -11.82
CA THR A 61 -15.74 -14.33 -11.17
C THR A 61 -15.52 -14.68 -9.69
N LEU A 62 -14.42 -14.22 -9.09
CA LEU A 62 -14.14 -14.36 -7.67
C LEU A 62 -14.74 -13.20 -6.86
N PRO A 63 -15.07 -13.41 -5.56
CA PRO A 63 -15.67 -12.39 -4.72
C PRO A 63 -14.65 -11.34 -4.26
N MET A 64 -14.32 -10.40 -5.14
CA MET A 64 -13.34 -9.34 -4.89
C MET A 64 -13.88 -7.96 -5.26
N GLY A 65 -13.82 -7.03 -4.31
CA GLY A 65 -13.98 -5.61 -4.56
C GLY A 65 -12.75 -4.99 -5.24
N GLY A 66 -12.73 -3.68 -5.42
CA GLY A 66 -11.62 -2.94 -6.03
C GLY A 66 -11.02 -1.90 -5.09
N GLY A 67 -9.69 -1.86 -5.04
CA GLY A 67 -8.96 -0.83 -4.30
C GLY A 67 -7.57 -0.58 -4.86
N LYS A 68 -6.89 0.45 -4.35
CA LYS A 68 -5.48 0.73 -4.65
C LYS A 68 -4.85 1.52 -3.52
N GLY A 69 -3.56 1.35 -3.29
CA GLY A 69 -2.85 2.19 -2.34
C GLY A 69 -1.41 2.44 -2.78
N GLY A 70 -0.67 3.11 -1.92
CA GLY A 70 0.72 3.42 -2.21
C GLY A 70 1.24 4.62 -1.44
N SER A 71 2.43 5.05 -1.83
CA SER A 71 3.10 6.22 -1.28
C SER A 71 3.98 6.88 -2.34
N ASP A 72 4.22 8.19 -2.16
CA ASP A 72 5.22 8.95 -2.90
C ASP A 72 6.68 8.63 -2.48
N PHE A 73 6.87 7.60 -1.66
CA PHE A 73 8.18 7.02 -1.35
C PHE A 73 8.87 6.45 -2.59
N ASP A 74 10.13 6.83 -2.79
CA ASP A 74 10.99 6.28 -3.83
C ASP A 74 11.92 5.19 -3.26
N PRO A 75 11.68 3.91 -3.57
CA PRO A 75 12.53 2.81 -3.10
C PRO A 75 13.87 2.76 -3.83
N LYS A 76 14.04 3.46 -4.97
CA LYS A 76 15.30 3.47 -5.71
C LYS A 76 16.38 4.15 -4.88
N GLY A 77 17.53 3.50 -4.79
CA GLY A 77 18.68 3.99 -4.02
C GLY A 77 18.49 3.96 -2.50
N LYS A 78 17.44 3.30 -1.99
CA LYS A 78 17.28 3.05 -0.56
C LYS A 78 17.91 1.72 -0.17
N SER A 79 18.45 1.66 1.04
CA SER A 79 18.93 0.40 1.60
C SER A 79 17.76 -0.51 1.99
N ASP A 80 18.06 -1.80 2.18
CA ASP A 80 17.07 -2.76 2.69
C ASP A 80 16.49 -2.33 4.05
N ASN A 81 17.33 -1.75 4.91
CA ASN A 81 16.91 -1.26 6.23
C ASN A 81 15.98 -0.05 6.13
N GLU A 82 16.26 0.88 5.22
CA GLU A 82 15.40 2.03 4.96
C GLU A 82 14.03 1.59 4.43
N VAL A 83 14.01 0.67 3.46
CA VAL A 83 12.76 0.11 2.93
C VAL A 83 11.98 -0.62 4.02
N MET A 84 12.65 -1.42 4.85
CA MET A 84 12.00 -2.11 5.98
C MET A 84 11.38 -1.11 6.98
N ARG A 85 12.14 -0.09 7.40
CA ARG A 85 11.65 0.94 8.33
C ARG A 85 10.47 1.72 7.73
N PHE A 86 10.53 2.04 6.44
CA PHE A 86 9.43 2.66 5.72
C PHE A 86 8.18 1.76 5.71
N CYS A 87 8.30 0.49 5.31
CA CYS A 87 7.20 -0.47 5.30
C CYS A 87 6.56 -0.63 6.69
N GLN A 88 7.37 -0.70 7.75
CA GLN A 88 6.88 -0.80 9.12
C GLN A 88 6.09 0.45 9.54
N SER A 89 6.62 1.65 9.24
CA SER A 89 5.92 2.91 9.51
C SER A 89 4.61 3.00 8.72
N PHE A 90 4.64 2.67 7.43
CA PHE A 90 3.47 2.67 6.55
C PHE A 90 2.37 1.73 7.07
N MET A 91 2.75 0.51 7.48
CA MET A 91 1.79 -0.47 7.99
C MET A 91 1.27 -0.15 9.40
N THR A 92 2.04 0.59 10.21
CA THR A 92 1.60 1.01 11.56
C THR A 92 0.30 1.81 11.51
N GLU A 93 0.14 2.63 10.47
CA GLU A 93 -1.12 3.33 10.20
C GLU A 93 -2.10 2.47 9.37
N LEU A 94 -1.63 1.81 8.30
CA LEU A 94 -2.51 1.10 7.38
C LEU A 94 -3.26 -0.09 8.03
N GLN A 95 -2.66 -0.76 9.03
CA GLN A 95 -3.22 -1.99 9.62
C GLN A 95 -4.67 -1.82 10.08
N ARG A 96 -5.03 -0.64 10.60
CA ARG A 96 -6.38 -0.33 11.13
C ARG A 96 -7.47 -0.34 10.07
N HIS A 97 -7.09 -0.38 8.80
CA HIS A 97 -7.96 -0.24 7.66
C HIS A 97 -7.95 -1.48 6.75
N VAL A 98 -7.12 -2.48 7.06
CA VAL A 98 -6.97 -3.70 6.26
C VAL A 98 -7.26 -4.94 7.10
N GLY A 99 -7.62 -6.01 6.43
CA GLY A 99 -8.03 -7.25 7.09
C GLY A 99 -8.55 -8.26 6.08
N ALA A 100 -8.52 -9.55 6.44
CA ALA A 100 -8.84 -10.64 5.53
C ALA A 100 -10.22 -10.49 4.84
N ASP A 101 -11.22 -10.04 5.61
CA ASP A 101 -12.60 -9.85 5.13
C ASP A 101 -12.95 -8.39 4.82
N THR A 102 -11.98 -7.48 4.89
CA THR A 102 -12.20 -6.03 4.66
C THR A 102 -11.43 -5.55 3.44
N ASP A 103 -10.10 -5.62 3.48
CA ASP A 103 -9.22 -5.08 2.44
C ASP A 103 -7.92 -5.87 2.43
N VAL A 104 -7.59 -6.46 1.28
CA VAL A 104 -6.42 -7.32 1.09
C VAL A 104 -5.48 -6.71 0.05
N PRO A 105 -4.47 -5.92 0.47
CA PRO A 105 -3.47 -5.35 -0.43
C PRO A 105 -2.62 -6.40 -1.16
N ALA A 106 -1.80 -5.95 -2.11
CA ALA A 106 -0.84 -6.77 -2.86
C ALA A 106 0.35 -5.92 -3.33
N GLY A 107 1.30 -6.52 -4.04
CA GLY A 107 2.39 -5.80 -4.70
C GLY A 107 1.95 -5.01 -5.94
N ASP A 108 2.77 -4.03 -6.33
CA ASP A 108 2.71 -3.25 -7.57
C ASP A 108 4.12 -2.64 -7.80
N ILE A 109 4.25 -1.61 -8.65
CA ILE A 109 5.53 -0.92 -8.87
C ILE A 109 6.12 -0.42 -7.55
N GLY A 110 7.37 -0.80 -7.27
CA GLY A 110 8.07 -0.45 -6.02
C GLY A 110 7.66 -1.27 -4.80
N VAL A 111 6.76 -2.25 -4.94
CA VAL A 111 6.34 -3.16 -3.87
C VAL A 111 6.35 -4.61 -4.39
N GLY A 112 7.46 -5.30 -4.18
CA GLY A 112 7.65 -6.71 -4.52
C GLY A 112 7.48 -7.63 -3.31
N GLY A 113 7.99 -8.86 -3.42
CA GLY A 113 7.93 -9.86 -2.35
C GLY A 113 8.65 -9.43 -1.07
N ARG A 114 9.77 -8.71 -1.18
CA ARG A 114 10.54 -8.18 -0.04
C ARG A 114 9.69 -7.19 0.77
N GLU A 115 9.09 -6.19 0.10
CA GLU A 115 8.25 -5.18 0.74
C GLU A 115 7.00 -5.82 1.35
N ILE A 116 6.36 -6.76 0.65
CA ILE A 116 5.22 -7.51 1.18
C ILE A 116 5.61 -8.31 2.44
N GLY A 117 6.81 -8.89 2.48
CA GLY A 117 7.32 -9.57 3.67
C GLY A 117 7.42 -8.63 4.87
N TYR A 118 8.01 -7.44 4.70
CA TYR A 118 8.09 -6.44 5.77
C TYR A 118 6.73 -5.91 6.22
N LEU A 119 5.85 -5.61 5.26
CA LEU A 119 4.49 -5.15 5.52
C LEU A 119 3.68 -6.20 6.29
N PHE A 120 3.72 -7.46 5.85
CA PHE A 120 3.01 -8.56 6.50
C PHE A 120 3.58 -8.84 7.90
N GLY A 121 4.90 -8.82 8.05
CA GLY A 121 5.56 -8.96 9.35
C GLY A 121 5.11 -7.88 10.35
N GLN A 122 5.01 -6.63 9.91
CA GLN A 122 4.50 -5.55 10.75
C GLN A 122 3.02 -5.70 11.06
N TYR A 123 2.19 -6.04 10.05
CA TYR A 123 0.75 -6.24 10.23
C TYR A 123 0.46 -7.33 11.27
N LYS A 124 1.18 -8.46 11.22
CA LYS A 124 0.99 -9.58 12.16
C LYS A 124 1.47 -9.27 13.58
N ARG A 125 2.41 -8.33 13.74
CA ARG A 125 2.98 -7.96 15.04
C ARG A 125 2.07 -7.00 15.83
N LEU A 126 1.32 -6.16 15.12
CA LEU A 126 0.39 -5.18 15.69
C LEU A 126 -0.96 -5.83 16.02
#